data_AF-A0A2D7IHA1-F1
#
_entry.id   AF-A0A2D7IHA1-F1
#
_cell.length_a   1.000
_cell.length_b   1.000
_cell.length_c   1.000
_cell.angle_alpha   90.00
_cell.angle_beta   90.00
_cell.angle_gamma   90.00
#
_symmetry.space_group_name_H-M   'P 1'
#
loop_
_entity.id
_entity.type
_entity.pdbx_description
1 polymer ?
#
loop_
_entity_poly.entity_id
_entity_poly.type
_entity_poly.pdbx_seq_one_letter_code
_entity_poly.pdbx_strand_id
1 'polypeptide(L)'
;MKSNNENTSTIFINPIDDIEEIVSAYDLEFSRNHRDELVIKFNGIWNLYNVSFFWFQPNSLIRVSNKLNLKIPTKLSRKIKDMISTINEKLLVGYFIYSAESKSIHYRHNISLKGVSGLTTEQIEDLIDVMADECDKYFPAFHVFLYKKNDPDFALKFALLETLGEA
;
A
#
# COMPACT_ATOMS: atom_id res chain seq x y z
N MET A 1 9.26 7.00 32.73
CA MET A 1 9.56 8.28 32.06
C MET A 1 8.32 9.16 32.12
N LYS A 2 8.26 10.08 33.09
CA LYS A 2 7.33 11.21 33.04
C LYS A 2 8.19 12.44 32.82
N SER A 3 8.09 13.03 31.63
CA SER A 3 8.55 14.39 31.42
C SER A 3 7.35 15.30 31.57
N ASN A 4 7.47 16.27 32.48
CA ASN A 4 6.74 17.52 32.36
C ASN A 4 7.09 18.15 31.02
N ASN A 5 6.10 18.68 30.30
CA ASN A 5 6.25 19.96 29.60
C ASN A 5 4.88 20.49 29.18
N GLU A 6 4.61 21.69 29.68
CA GLU A 6 3.93 22.84 29.08
C GLU A 6 2.89 22.59 27.98
N ASN A 7 1.69 23.13 28.21
CA ASN A 7 0.63 23.34 27.23
C ASN A 7 1.10 24.29 26.11
N THR A 8 1.98 23.84 25.23
CA THR A 8 1.96 24.29 23.84
C THR A 8 0.77 23.59 23.20
N SER A 9 -0.31 24.32 22.95
CA SER A 9 -1.34 23.90 22.02
C SER A 9 -0.67 23.71 20.65
N THR A 10 -0.14 22.50 20.44
CA THR A 10 0.43 22.10 19.16
C THR A 10 -0.72 22.16 18.17
N ILE A 11 -0.66 23.13 17.26
CA ILE A 11 -1.53 23.14 16.09
C ILE A 11 -1.30 21.79 15.41
N PHE A 12 -2.33 20.95 15.41
CA PHE A 12 -2.21 19.63 14.86
C PHE A 12 -2.29 19.75 13.34
N ILE A 13 -1.12 19.79 12.70
CA ILE A 13 -0.99 19.82 11.24
C ILE A 13 -1.46 18.45 10.72
N ASN A 14 -2.35 18.47 9.73
CA ASN A 14 -2.77 17.23 9.09
C ASN A 14 -1.70 16.86 8.06
N PRO A 15 -0.98 15.73 8.23
CA PRO A 15 0.11 15.39 7.32
C PRO A 15 -0.37 15.06 5.90
N ILE A 16 -1.68 14.87 5.70
CA ILE A 16 -2.27 14.77 4.35
C ILE A 16 -2.13 16.09 3.59
N ASP A 17 -2.13 17.24 4.27
CA ASP A 17 -1.95 18.55 3.63
C ASP A 17 -0.54 18.64 3.01
N ASP A 18 0.50 18.22 3.74
CA ASP A 18 1.88 18.20 3.26
C ASP A 18 2.07 17.22 2.09
N ILE A 19 1.45 16.03 2.18
CA ILE A 19 1.49 15.05 1.09
C ILE A 19 0.80 15.60 -0.16
N GLU A 20 -0.34 16.27 -0.02
CA GLU A 20 -1.04 16.87 -1.16
C GLU A 20 -0.21 17.94 -1.86
N GLU A 21 0.50 18.78 -1.11
CA GLU A 21 1.40 19.79 -1.68
C GLU A 21 2.51 19.14 -2.50
N ILE A 22 3.14 18.10 -1.97
CA ILE A 22 4.21 17.36 -2.65
C ILE A 22 3.68 16.69 -3.92
N VAL A 23 2.54 15.99 -3.83
CA VAL A 23 1.91 15.31 -4.97
C VAL A 23 1.52 16.29 -6.06
N SER A 24 1.02 17.48 -5.67
CA SER A 24 0.72 18.58 -6.58
C SER A 24 1.98 19.09 -7.29
N ALA A 25 3.10 19.19 -6.59
CA ALA A 25 4.38 19.62 -7.17
C ALA A 25 4.91 18.62 -8.22
N TYR A 26 4.54 17.34 -8.12
CA TYR A 26 4.86 16.28 -9.09
C TYR A 26 3.86 16.14 -10.25
N ASP A 27 2.84 17.00 -10.34
CA ASP A 27 1.80 16.97 -11.37
C ASP A 27 1.08 15.60 -11.48
N LEU A 28 0.98 14.89 -10.36
CA LEU A 28 0.26 13.62 -10.27
C LEU A 28 -1.24 13.88 -10.14
N GLU A 29 -2.06 13.05 -10.80
CA GLU A 29 -3.51 13.11 -10.59
C GLU A 29 -3.84 12.61 -9.17
N PHE A 30 -4.52 13.46 -8.39
CA PHE A 30 -4.99 13.09 -7.06
C PHE A 30 -6.42 13.55 -6.81
N SER A 31 -7.05 12.93 -5.80
CA SER A 31 -8.35 13.31 -5.30
C SER A 31 -8.38 13.24 -3.77
N ARG A 32 -8.92 14.29 -3.15
CA ARG A 32 -9.15 14.33 -1.70
C ARG A 32 -10.57 13.91 -1.39
N ASN A 33 -10.74 12.63 -1.03
CA ASN A 33 -12.07 12.06 -0.74
C ASN A 33 -12.65 12.60 0.57
N HIS A 34 -11.79 12.80 1.57
CA HIS A 34 -12.13 13.42 2.84
C HIS A 34 -10.89 14.06 3.46
N ARG A 35 -11.07 14.80 4.57
CA ARG A 35 -9.98 15.53 5.24
C ARG A 35 -8.73 14.68 5.48
N ASP A 36 -8.93 13.45 5.95
CA ASP A 36 -7.84 12.53 6.32
C ASP A 36 -7.45 11.51 5.23
N GLU A 37 -7.89 11.67 3.98
CA GLU A 37 -7.53 10.76 2.88
C GLU A 37 -7.20 11.52 1.59
N LEU A 38 -6.05 11.19 1.02
CA LEU A 38 -5.64 11.56 -0.33
C LEU A 38 -5.47 10.30 -1.16
N VAL A 39 -6.04 10.28 -2.36
CA VAL A 39 -5.85 9.19 -3.32
C VAL A 39 -5.07 9.72 -4.51
N ILE A 40 -3.95 9.07 -4.83
CA ILE A 40 -3.11 9.37 -6.00
C ILE A 40 -3.34 8.30 -7.05
N LYS A 41 -3.31 8.68 -8.32
CA LYS A 41 -3.39 7.75 -9.44
C LYS A 41 -2.13 7.80 -10.29
N PHE A 42 -1.61 6.63 -10.64
CA PHE A 42 -0.57 6.50 -11.64
C PHE A 42 -0.58 5.11 -12.29
N ASN A 43 0.04 5.02 -13.46
CA ASN A 43 0.11 3.78 -14.23
C ASN A 43 1.26 2.92 -13.72
N GLY A 44 0.95 1.73 -13.20
CA GLY A 44 1.93 0.67 -13.02
C GLY A 44 2.09 -0.17 -14.28
N ILE A 45 2.96 -1.18 -14.22
CA ILE A 45 3.21 -2.11 -15.33
C ILE A 45 1.94 -2.92 -15.65
N TRP A 46 1.23 -3.38 -14.61
CA TRP A 46 0.09 -4.30 -14.79
C TRP A 46 -1.27 -3.63 -14.74
N ASN A 47 -1.39 -2.50 -14.05
CA ASN A 47 -2.67 -1.86 -13.81
C ASN A 47 -2.52 -0.39 -13.42
N LEU A 48 -3.61 0.37 -13.53
CA LEU A 48 -3.71 1.69 -12.91
C LEU A 48 -3.80 1.52 -11.38
N TYR A 49 -2.86 2.13 -10.65
CA TYR A 49 -2.85 2.12 -9.19
C TYR A 49 -3.59 3.33 -8.63
N ASN A 50 -4.36 3.07 -7.58
CA ASN A 50 -5.11 4.07 -6.82
C ASN A 50 -4.61 4.00 -5.38
N VAL A 51 -3.66 4.86 -5.06
CA VAL A 51 -2.90 4.81 -3.81
C VAL A 51 -3.52 5.75 -2.81
N SER A 52 -4.14 5.21 -1.77
CA SER A 52 -4.68 5.97 -0.67
C SER A 52 -3.62 6.20 0.42
N PHE A 53 -3.37 7.47 0.74
CA PHE A 53 -2.79 7.91 1.99
C PHE A 53 -3.92 8.21 2.96
N PHE A 54 -3.96 7.53 4.10
CA PHE A 54 -4.98 7.72 5.12
C PHE A 54 -4.35 8.09 6.46
N TRP A 55 -4.85 9.16 7.09
CA TRP A 55 -4.37 9.64 8.37
C TRP A 55 -5.26 9.20 9.54
N PHE A 56 -4.68 8.41 10.45
CA PHE A 56 -5.31 8.02 11.71
C PHE A 56 -4.83 8.96 12.82
N GLN A 57 -5.43 10.15 12.89
CA GLN A 57 -5.08 11.21 13.85
C GLN A 57 -4.90 10.72 15.30
N PRO A 58 -5.81 9.93 15.91
CA PRO A 58 -5.67 9.50 17.31
C PRO A 58 -4.43 8.63 17.57
N ASN A 59 -3.92 7.96 16.53
CA ASN A 59 -2.78 7.05 16.64
C ASN A 59 -1.48 7.68 16.15
N SER A 60 -1.55 8.88 15.58
CA SER A 60 -0.46 9.51 14.83
C SER A 60 0.11 8.55 13.79
N LEU A 61 -0.75 7.94 12.96
CA LEU A 61 -0.37 6.90 12.01
C LEU A 61 -0.85 7.25 10.60
N ILE A 62 0.06 7.25 9.63
CA ILE A 62 -0.30 7.23 8.21
C ILE A 62 -0.37 5.79 7.74
N ARG A 63 -1.37 5.49 6.91
CA ARG A 63 -1.39 4.28 6.09
C ARG A 63 -1.31 4.65 4.63
N VAL A 64 -0.36 4.04 3.93
CA VAL A 64 -0.36 3.94 2.47
C VAL A 64 -1.01 2.62 2.09
N SER A 65 -1.93 2.64 1.13
CA SER A 65 -2.55 1.41 0.65
C SER A 65 -3.00 1.49 -0.79
N ASN A 66 -2.95 0.36 -1.47
CA ASN A 66 -3.44 0.20 -2.83
C ASN A 66 -4.27 -1.08 -2.91
N LYS A 67 -5.42 -1.00 -3.58
CA LYS A 67 -6.27 -2.15 -3.85
C LYS A 67 -5.90 -2.73 -5.21
N LEU A 68 -5.53 -4.01 -5.25
CA LEU A 68 -5.35 -4.70 -6.52
C LEU A 68 -6.71 -4.91 -7.18
N ASN A 69 -6.79 -4.64 -8.49
CA ASN A 69 -8.02 -4.81 -9.27
C ASN A 69 -8.27 -6.29 -9.63
N LEU A 70 -8.30 -7.14 -8.60
CA LEU A 70 -8.54 -8.58 -8.68
C LEU A 70 -9.71 -8.94 -7.76
N LYS A 71 -10.73 -9.59 -8.31
CA LYS A 71 -11.90 -10.03 -7.56
C LYS A 71 -11.74 -11.49 -7.17
N ILE A 72 -11.57 -11.76 -5.88
CA ILE A 72 -11.28 -13.10 -5.38
C ILE A 72 -12.59 -13.85 -5.04
N PRO A 73 -12.86 -15.00 -5.66
CA PRO A 73 -13.99 -15.84 -5.28
C PRO A 73 -13.86 -16.32 -3.83
N THR A 74 -14.95 -16.30 -3.06
CA THR A 74 -14.95 -16.71 -1.65
C THR A 74 -14.37 -18.12 -1.44
N LYS A 75 -14.61 -19.05 -2.38
CA LYS A 75 -14.07 -20.42 -2.35
C LYS A 75 -12.54 -20.50 -2.39
N LEU A 76 -11.86 -19.45 -2.86
CA LEU A 76 -10.40 -19.36 -2.94
C LEU A 76 -9.79 -18.55 -1.79
N SER A 77 -10.62 -18.00 -0.88
CA SER A 77 -10.17 -17.11 0.20
C SER A 77 -9.16 -17.74 1.16
N ARG A 78 -9.18 -19.06 1.36
CA ARG A 78 -8.17 -19.75 2.18
C ARG A 78 -6.83 -19.79 1.44
N LYS A 79 -6.82 -20.32 0.22
CA LYS A 79 -5.61 -20.44 -0.62
C LYS A 79 -4.94 -19.09 -0.89
N ILE A 80 -5.71 -18.03 -1.10
CA ILE A 80 -5.14 -16.69 -1.31
C ILE A 80 -4.49 -16.15 -0.03
N LYS A 81 -5.04 -16.44 1.16
CA LYS A 81 -4.43 -16.05 2.44
C LYS A 81 -3.12 -16.80 2.67
N ASP A 82 -3.08 -18.09 2.34
CA ASP A 82 -1.85 -18.89 2.41
C ASP A 82 -0.78 -18.29 1.48
N MET A 83 -1.15 -17.98 0.23
CA MET A 83 -0.26 -17.32 -0.73
C MET A 83 0.25 -15.95 -0.24
N ILE A 84 -0.64 -15.13 0.32
CA ILE A 84 -0.29 -13.82 0.89
C ILE A 84 0.69 -13.98 2.05
N SER A 85 0.53 -15.00 2.91
CA SER A 85 1.46 -15.27 4.00
C SER A 85 2.87 -15.52 3.47
N THR A 86 3.00 -16.38 2.45
CA THR A 86 4.30 -16.68 1.82
C THR A 86 4.92 -15.48 1.11
N ILE A 87 4.11 -14.59 0.53
CA ILE A 87 4.60 -13.34 -0.05
C ILE A 87 5.11 -12.41 1.06
N ASN A 88 4.33 -12.24 2.14
CA ASN A 88 4.65 -11.33 3.22
C ASN A 88 5.95 -11.70 3.96
N GLU A 89 6.34 -12.98 3.98
CA GLU A 89 7.66 -13.41 4.50
C GLU A 89 8.85 -12.82 3.73
N LYS A 90 8.63 -12.35 2.49
CA LYS A 90 9.66 -11.79 1.61
C LYS A 90 9.63 -10.27 1.52
N LEU A 91 8.63 -9.62 2.12
CA LEU A 91 8.51 -8.17 2.09
C LEU A 91 9.35 -7.56 3.19
N LEU A 92 10.10 -6.50 2.86
CA LEU A 92 10.84 -5.72 3.85
C LEU A 92 9.94 -4.71 4.54
N VAL A 93 9.01 -4.11 3.79
CA VAL A 93 8.08 -3.10 4.30
C VAL A 93 6.67 -3.35 3.77
N GLY A 94 5.70 -2.94 4.59
CA GLY A 94 4.29 -3.19 4.32
C GLY A 94 3.93 -4.68 4.29
N TYR A 95 2.73 -4.96 3.79
CA TYR A 95 2.19 -6.31 3.66
C TYR A 95 1.00 -6.34 2.70
N PHE A 96 0.77 -7.50 2.08
CA PHE A 96 -0.50 -7.80 1.44
C PHE A 96 -1.53 -8.31 2.45
N ILE A 97 -2.79 -7.99 2.22
CA ILE A 97 -3.92 -8.47 3.01
C ILE A 97 -5.12 -8.76 2.10
N TYR A 98 -5.84 -9.84 2.41
CA TYR A 98 -7.13 -10.13 1.80
C TYR A 98 -8.26 -9.53 2.63
N SER A 99 -9.07 -8.69 2.00
CA SER A 99 -10.31 -8.17 2.59
C SER A 99 -11.49 -9.06 2.19
N ALA A 100 -12.13 -9.69 3.19
CA ALA A 100 -13.29 -10.55 2.94
C ALA A 100 -14.53 -9.77 2.52
N GLU A 101 -14.67 -8.53 3.02
CA GLU A 101 -15.78 -7.63 2.73
C GLU A 101 -15.80 -7.23 1.25
N SER A 102 -14.66 -6.72 0.75
CA SER A 102 -14.51 -6.29 -0.64
C SER A 102 -14.06 -7.39 -1.60
N LYS A 103 -13.76 -8.59 -1.08
CA LYS A 103 -13.23 -9.73 -1.83
C LYS A 103 -12.02 -9.35 -2.70
N SER A 104 -11.13 -8.53 -2.14
CA SER A 104 -9.98 -7.98 -2.85
C SER A 104 -8.70 -8.10 -2.03
N ILE A 105 -7.58 -7.99 -2.73
CA ILE A 105 -6.25 -7.94 -2.13
C ILE A 105 -5.84 -6.48 -2.05
N HIS A 106 -5.20 -6.11 -0.96
CA HIS A 106 -4.64 -4.79 -0.74
C HIS A 106 -3.18 -4.92 -0.34
N TYR A 107 -2.32 -4.07 -0.88
CA TYR A 107 -1.06 -3.75 -0.21
C TYR A 107 -1.32 -2.67 0.84
N ARG A 108 -0.65 -2.75 1.98
CA ARG A 108 -0.71 -1.75 3.06
C ARG A 108 0.64 -1.54 3.70
N HIS A 109 0.99 -0.29 3.96
CA HIS A 109 2.10 0.11 4.82
C HIS A 109 1.59 1.10 5.86
N ASN A 110 1.83 0.85 7.15
CA ASN A 110 1.49 1.79 8.22
C ASN A 110 2.77 2.41 8.79
N ILE A 111 2.75 3.71 9.08
CA ILE A 111 3.90 4.50 9.50
C ILE A 111 3.49 5.37 10.67
N SER A 112 4.24 5.29 11.76
CA SER A 112 4.01 6.12 12.94
C SER A 112 4.70 7.48 12.75
N LEU A 113 3.95 8.56 12.91
CA LEU A 113 4.46 9.93 12.97
C LEU A 113 4.79 10.38 14.41
N LYS A 114 4.73 9.48 15.40
CA LYS A 114 5.11 9.83 16.77
C LYS A 114 6.58 10.22 16.83
N GLY A 115 6.87 11.41 17.36
CA GLY A 115 8.22 11.93 17.50
C GLY A 115 8.78 12.61 16.24
N VAL A 116 7.99 12.73 15.18
CA VAL A 116 8.32 13.50 13.97
C VAL A 116 7.20 14.50 13.68
N SER A 117 7.53 15.56 12.95
CA SER A 117 6.55 16.60 12.58
C SER A 117 5.69 16.22 11.37
N GLY A 118 6.15 15.27 10.55
CA GLY A 118 5.53 14.86 9.30
C GLY A 118 6.44 13.87 8.57
N LEU A 119 6.07 13.50 7.35
CA LEU A 119 6.96 12.77 6.43
C LEU A 119 7.76 13.78 5.59
N THR A 120 9.00 13.44 5.26
CA THR A 120 9.76 14.22 4.26
C THR A 120 9.30 13.88 2.84
N THR A 121 9.65 14.72 1.87
CA THR A 121 9.38 14.47 0.45
C THR A 121 9.96 13.14 -0.01
N GLU A 122 11.21 12.86 0.35
CA GLU A 122 11.88 11.60 -0.02
C GLU A 122 11.20 10.38 0.61
N GLN A 123 10.65 10.50 1.81
CA GLN A 123 9.88 9.42 2.43
C GLN A 123 8.56 9.18 1.68
N ILE A 124 7.90 10.23 1.20
CA ILE A 124 6.65 10.10 0.45
C ILE A 124 6.90 9.46 -0.92
N GLU A 125 7.96 9.86 -1.61
CA GLU A 125 8.42 9.25 -2.86
C GLU A 125 8.72 7.76 -2.67
N ASP A 126 9.57 7.42 -1.70
CA ASP A 126 9.94 6.03 -1.39
C ASP A 126 8.69 5.17 -1.09
N LEU A 127 7.70 5.72 -0.38
CA LEU A 127 6.45 5.00 -0.09
C LEU A 127 5.62 4.72 -1.35
N ILE A 128 5.62 5.63 -2.31
CA ILE A 128 4.90 5.45 -3.58
C ILE A 128 5.62 4.39 -4.41
N ASP A 129 6.94 4.53 -4.56
CA ASP A 129 7.79 3.65 -5.36
C ASP A 129 7.76 2.22 -4.82
N VAL A 130 8.04 2.03 -3.54
CA VAL A 130 8.04 0.70 -2.92
C VAL A 130 6.67 0.02 -3.03
N MET A 131 5.59 0.78 -2.84
CA MET A 131 4.24 0.23 -3.01
C MET A 131 3.99 -0.20 -4.45
N ALA A 132 4.38 0.62 -5.44
CA ALA A 132 4.22 0.32 -6.85
C ALA A 132 4.99 -0.94 -7.24
N ASP A 133 6.27 -0.99 -6.87
CA ASP A 133 7.18 -2.09 -7.15
C ASP A 133 6.67 -3.40 -6.56
N GLU A 134 6.27 -3.41 -5.28
CA GLU A 134 5.75 -4.63 -4.66
C GLU A 134 4.41 -5.06 -5.27
N CYS A 135 3.55 -4.11 -5.65
CA CYS A 135 2.31 -4.43 -6.37
C CYS A 135 2.60 -5.03 -7.75
N ASP A 136 3.47 -4.41 -8.55
CA ASP A 136 3.80 -4.88 -9.91
C ASP A 136 4.53 -6.22 -9.90
N LYS A 137 5.42 -6.43 -8.93
CA LYS A 137 6.15 -7.69 -8.74
C LYS A 137 5.24 -8.87 -8.44
N TYR A 138 4.22 -8.69 -7.59
CA TYR A 138 3.37 -9.79 -7.13
C TYR A 138 2.01 -9.87 -7.83
N PHE A 139 1.58 -8.85 -8.57
CA PHE A 139 0.34 -8.88 -9.35
C PHE A 139 0.26 -10.10 -10.30
N PRO A 140 1.32 -10.47 -11.06
CA PRO A 140 1.26 -11.61 -11.97
C PRO A 140 1.03 -12.92 -11.24
N ALA A 141 1.59 -13.08 -10.05
CA ALA A 141 1.37 -14.27 -9.23
C ALA A 141 -0.11 -14.38 -8.85
N PHE A 142 -0.73 -13.30 -8.36
CA PHE A 142 -2.15 -13.30 -8.04
C PHE A 142 -3.03 -13.53 -9.27
N HIS A 143 -2.67 -12.96 -10.42
CA HIS A 143 -3.37 -13.16 -11.68
C HIS A 143 -3.30 -14.62 -12.15
N VAL A 144 -2.11 -15.23 -12.16
CA VAL A 144 -1.90 -16.64 -12.50
C VAL A 144 -2.67 -17.56 -11.54
N PHE A 145 -2.60 -17.27 -10.24
CA PHE A 145 -3.36 -18.01 -9.24
C PHE A 145 -4.87 -18.00 -9.53
N LEU A 146 -5.41 -16.84 -9.89
CA LEU A 146 -6.85 -16.67 -10.09
C LEU A 146 -7.34 -17.27 -11.41
N TYR A 147 -6.62 -17.04 -12.51
CA TYR A 147 -7.11 -17.31 -13.87
C TYR A 147 -6.47 -18.51 -14.56
N LYS A 148 -5.27 -18.96 -14.14
CA LYS A 148 -4.62 -20.14 -14.74
C LYS A 148 -4.73 -21.38 -13.85
N LYS A 149 -4.26 -21.29 -12.60
CA LYS A 149 -4.21 -22.44 -11.67
C LYS A 149 -4.34 -21.99 -10.23
N ASN A 150 -5.36 -22.48 -9.52
CA ASN A 150 -5.59 -22.15 -8.10
C ASN A 150 -4.64 -22.92 -7.15
N ASP A 151 -3.34 -22.74 -7.37
CA ASP A 151 -2.22 -23.37 -6.69
C ASP A 151 -1.19 -22.28 -6.36
N PRO A 152 -1.09 -21.85 -5.08
CA PRO A 152 -0.22 -20.77 -4.65
C PRO A 152 1.25 -20.97 -5.03
N ASP A 153 1.79 -22.17 -4.81
CA ASP A 153 3.21 -22.46 -5.05
C ASP A 153 3.53 -22.40 -6.54
N PHE A 154 2.65 -22.96 -7.36
CA PHE A 154 2.78 -22.86 -8.82
C PHE A 154 2.73 -21.41 -9.27
N ALA A 155 1.76 -20.63 -8.80
CA ALA A 155 1.57 -19.25 -9.22
C ALA A 155 2.76 -18.36 -8.84
N LEU A 156 3.29 -18.50 -7.62
CA LEU A 156 4.47 -17.78 -7.17
C LEU A 156 5.71 -18.14 -7.99
N LYS A 157 5.95 -19.44 -8.21
CA LYS A 157 7.11 -19.88 -9.02
C LYS A 157 7.01 -19.39 -10.45
N PHE A 158 5.84 -19.54 -11.07
CA PHE A 158 5.63 -19.15 -12.47
C PHE A 158 5.85 -17.64 -12.66
N ALA A 159 5.19 -16.83 -11.84
CA ALA A 159 5.25 -15.37 -11.98
C ALA A 159 6.62 -14.78 -11.63
N LEU A 160 7.30 -15.31 -10.61
CA LEU A 160 8.59 -14.77 -10.17
C LEU A 160 9.78 -15.26 -11.01
N LEU A 161 9.61 -16.31 -11.82
CA LEU A 161 10.60 -16.76 -12.79
C LEU A 161 10.52 -15.97 -14.11
N GLU A 162 9.32 -15.62 -14.56
CA GLU A 162 9.14 -14.77 -15.76
C GLU A 162 9.62 -13.34 -15.52
N THR A 163 9.46 -12.77 -14.32
CA THR A 163 9.94 -11.41 -14.00
C THR A 163 11.46 -11.29 -13.87
N LEU A 164 12.20 -12.40 -13.73
CA LEU A 164 13.68 -12.42 -13.83
C LEU A 164 14.17 -12.63 -15.27
N GLY A 165 13.28 -12.91 -16.22
CA GLY A 165 13.61 -13.15 -17.64
C GLY A 165 13.45 -11.93 -18.56
N GLU A 166 12.92 -10.82 -18.04
CA GLU A 166 12.71 -9.55 -18.78
C GLU A 166 13.39 -8.37 -18.07
N ALA A 167 14.69 -8.51 -17.78
CA ALA A 167 15.58 -7.42 -17.36
C ALA A 167 16.71 -7.23 -18.38
#